data_AF-A0A2M7ZSW0-F1
#
_entry.id   AF-A0A2M7ZSW0-F1
#
_cell.length_a   1.000
_cell.length_b   1.000
_cell.length_c   1.000
_cell.angle_alpha   90.00
_cell.angle_beta   90.00
_cell.angle_gamma   90.00
#
_symmetry.space_group_name_H-M   'P 1'
#
loop_
_entity.id
_entity.type
_entity.pdbx_description
1 polymer ?
#
loop_
_entity_poly.entity_id
_entity_poly.type
_entity_poly.pdbx_seq_one_letter_code
_entity_poly.pdbx_strand_id
1 'polypeptide(L)'
;KATSGILVLTREEVSRGEETACLKCGQCIDVCPLNLMPTKLVRYTQLGRFEDAGLFGITVCMECGTCAYTCPANIPLVQWLRLGKQRVKQIQRQQAGLQN
;
A
#
# COMPACT_ATOMS: atom_id res chain seq x y z
N LYS A 1 1.58 -21.62 6.27
CA LYS A 1 1.01 -21.77 7.64
C LYS A 1 -0.02 -20.67 7.81
N ALA A 2 -1.31 -21.00 7.70
CA ALA A 2 -2.39 -20.04 7.87
C ALA A 2 -2.65 -19.83 9.38
N THR A 3 -2.81 -18.57 9.78
CA THR A 3 -2.99 -18.14 11.17
C THR A 3 -4.21 -18.79 11.83
N SER A 4 -4.02 -19.41 13.00
CA SER A 4 -5.00 -20.21 13.74
C SER A 4 -5.73 -19.41 14.83
N GLY A 5 -6.25 -18.22 14.50
CA GLY A 5 -6.94 -17.38 15.48
C GLY A 5 -7.92 -16.41 14.83
N ILE A 6 -9.06 -16.22 15.47
CA ILE A 6 -10.05 -15.18 15.13
C ILE A 6 -9.84 -14.04 16.11
N LEU A 7 -9.54 -12.85 15.60
CA LEU A 7 -9.44 -11.63 16.40
C LEU A 7 -10.79 -10.91 16.34
N VAL A 8 -11.43 -10.72 17.49
CA VAL A 8 -12.67 -9.97 17.63
C VAL A 8 -12.32 -8.65 18.32
N LEU A 9 -12.45 -7.54 17.60
CA LEU A 9 -12.15 -6.20 18.09
C LEU A 9 -13.44 -5.39 18.26
N THR A 10 -13.49 -4.54 19.28
CA THR A 10 -14.58 -3.57 19.45
C THR A 10 -14.44 -2.42 18.46
N ARG A 11 -15.50 -1.61 18.33
CA ARG A 11 -15.48 -0.44 17.43
C ARG A 11 -14.42 0.56 17.84
N GLU A 12 -14.18 0.71 19.14
CA GLU A 12 -13.20 1.64 19.72
C GLU A 12 -11.77 1.21 19.40
N GLU A 13 -11.50 -0.10 19.37
CA GLU A 13 -10.17 -0.66 19.05
C GLU A 13 -9.81 -0.54 17.56
N VAL A 14 -10.81 -0.47 16.67
CA VAL A 14 -10.61 -0.30 15.21
C VAL A 14 -10.93 1.10 14.70
N SER A 15 -11.51 1.95 15.55
CA SER A 15 -11.90 3.32 15.22
C SER A 15 -10.68 4.13 14.80
N ARG A 16 -10.47 4.23 13.49
CA ARG A 16 -9.53 5.18 12.91
C ARG A 16 -10.25 6.52 12.73
N GLY A 17 -9.51 7.60 12.92
CA GLY A 17 -10.01 8.94 12.59
C GLY A 17 -10.30 9.05 11.09
N GLU A 18 -10.94 10.15 10.69
CA GLU A 18 -11.21 10.40 9.28
C GLU A 18 -9.91 10.50 8.47
N GLU A 19 -9.97 10.04 7.22
CA GLU A 19 -8.89 10.26 6.26
C GLU A 19 -8.76 11.76 6.00
N THR A 20 -7.54 12.27 6.12
CA THR A 20 -7.19 13.65 5.81
C THR A 20 -6.07 13.70 4.77
N ALA A 21 -5.72 14.91 4.33
CA ALA A 21 -4.63 15.09 3.37
C ALA A 21 -3.28 14.65 3.97
N CYS A 22 -2.40 14.12 3.11
CA CYS A 22 -1.04 13.75 3.50
C CYS A 22 -0.27 14.96 4.03
N LEU A 23 0.17 14.88 5.30
CA LEU A 23 0.93 15.92 5.99
C LEU A 23 2.42 15.97 5.60
N LYS A 24 2.88 15.03 4.76
CA LYS A 24 4.30 14.86 4.37
C LYS A 24 5.24 14.67 5.58
N CYS A 25 4.77 14.01 6.64
CA CYS A 25 5.52 13.82 7.88
C CYS A 25 6.68 12.80 7.82
N GLY A 26 6.80 12.02 6.75
CA GLY A 26 7.88 11.03 6.60
C GLY A 26 7.66 9.69 7.32
N GLN A 27 6.83 9.62 8.37
CA GLN A 27 6.72 8.40 9.21
C GLN A 27 6.45 7.10 8.45
N CYS A 28 5.65 7.13 7.39
CA CYS A 28 5.38 5.93 6.58
C CYS A 28 6.63 5.36 5.89
N ILE A 29 7.66 6.18 5.66
CA ILE A 29 8.95 5.81 5.08
C ILE A 29 9.82 5.21 6.17
N ASP A 30 9.93 5.88 7.32
CA ASP A 30 10.78 5.47 8.44
C ASP A 30 10.41 4.09 8.98
N VAL A 31 9.12 3.76 9.02
CA VAL A 31 8.63 2.46 9.53
C VAL A 31 8.57 1.37 8.46
N CYS A 32 8.88 1.67 7.19
CA CYS A 32 8.75 0.70 6.13
C CYS A 32 9.91 -0.31 6.18
N PRO A 33 9.66 -1.62 6.41
CA PRO A 33 10.73 -2.61 6.52
C PRO A 33 11.46 -2.87 5.18
N LEU A 34 10.91 -2.35 4.08
CA LEU A 34 11.42 -2.52 2.72
C LEU A 34 11.95 -1.20 2.14
N ASN A 35 12.06 -0.14 2.95
CA ASN A 35 12.51 1.19 2.54
C ASN A 35 11.78 1.75 1.31
N LEU A 36 10.47 1.47 1.21
CA LEU A 36 9.63 2.03 0.15
C LEU A 36 9.24 3.48 0.49
N MET A 37 8.67 4.18 -0.49
CA MET A 37 7.98 5.45 -0.29
C MET A 37 6.45 5.25 -0.42
N PRO A 38 5.73 4.81 0.65
CA PRO A 38 4.33 4.44 0.55
C PRO A 38 3.43 5.54 -0.01
N THR A 39 3.59 6.77 0.47
CA THR A 39 2.76 7.91 0.02
C THR A 39 2.94 8.21 -1.47
N LYS A 40 4.15 8.06 -2.00
CA LYS A 40 4.44 8.26 -3.43
C LYS A 40 3.83 7.14 -4.28
N LEU A 41 4.00 5.89 -3.85
CA LEU A 41 3.39 4.72 -4.50
C LEU A 41 1.86 4.81 -4.52
N VAL A 42 1.25 5.20 -3.39
CA VAL A 42 -0.20 5.43 -3.30
C VAL A 42 -0.63 6.54 -4.25
N ARG A 43 0.13 7.63 -4.35
CA ARG A 43 -0.18 8.71 -5.30
C ARG A 43 -0.14 8.21 -6.74
N TYR A 44 0.83 7.37 -7.11
CA TYR A 44 0.85 6.77 -8.44
C TYR A 44 -0.36 5.88 -8.70
N THR A 45 -0.74 5.04 -7.72
CA THR A 45 -1.96 4.22 -7.83
C THR A 45 -3.21 5.08 -8.02
N GLN A 46 -3.38 6.13 -7.21
CA GLN A 46 -4.54 7.04 -7.29
C GLN A 46 -4.63 7.75 -8.65
N LEU A 47 -3.49 8.05 -9.26
CA LEU A 47 -3.41 8.69 -10.58
C LEU A 47 -3.45 7.69 -11.74
N GLY A 48 -3.59 6.39 -11.48
CA GLY A 48 -3.54 5.35 -12.52
C GLY A 48 -2.16 5.17 -13.17
N ARG A 49 -1.10 5.75 -12.59
CA ARG A 49 0.27 5.72 -13.08
C ARG A 49 0.97 4.40 -12.70
N PHE A 50 0.45 3.28 -13.19
CA PHE A 50 0.90 1.95 -12.77
C PHE A 50 2.31 1.60 -13.27
N GLU A 51 2.70 2.08 -14.45
CA GLU A 51 4.07 1.92 -14.95
C GLU A 51 5.08 2.56 -14.00
N ASP A 52 4.85 3.83 -13.63
CA ASP A 52 5.66 4.53 -12.63
C ASP A 52 5.66 3.80 -11.28
N ALA A 53 4.50 3.32 -10.82
CA ALA A 53 4.41 2.55 -9.58
C ALA A 53 5.25 1.27 -9.65
N GLY A 54 5.26 0.58 -10.80
CA GLY A 54 6.10 -0.57 -11.07
C GLY A 54 7.58 -0.24 -11.00
N LEU A 55 8.01 0.82 -11.68
CA LEU A 55 9.40 1.31 -11.65
C LEU A 55 9.84 1.72 -10.24
N PHE A 56 8.93 2.29 -9.44
CA PHE A 56 9.17 2.66 -8.05
C PHE A 56 9.05 1.51 -7.05
N GLY A 57 8.91 0.26 -7.53
CA GLY A 57 8.99 -0.94 -6.70
C GLY A 57 7.70 -1.31 -5.96
N ILE A 58 6.51 -0.90 -6.43
CA ILE A 58 5.24 -1.24 -5.76
C ILE A 58 5.03 -2.75 -5.59
N THR A 59 5.63 -3.56 -6.46
CA THR A 59 5.54 -5.03 -6.42
C THR A 59 6.28 -5.66 -5.25
N VAL A 60 7.27 -4.95 -4.68
CA VAL A 60 8.09 -5.38 -3.54
C VAL A 60 7.32 -5.29 -2.22
N CYS A 61 6.35 -4.38 -2.12
CA CYS A 61 5.54 -4.19 -0.91
C CYS A 61 4.95 -5.53 -0.42
N MET A 62 5.23 -5.89 0.84
CA MET A 62 4.72 -7.13 1.46
C MET A 62 3.37 -6.98 2.16
N GLU A 63 2.73 -5.81 2.05
CA GLU A 63 1.39 -5.55 2.58
C GLU A 63 1.30 -5.69 4.13
N CYS A 64 2.38 -5.35 4.86
CA CYS A 64 2.50 -5.57 6.31
C CYS A 64 1.62 -4.68 7.21
N GLY A 65 1.17 -3.51 6.73
CA GLY A 65 0.30 -2.64 7.53
C GLY A 65 0.97 -1.48 8.27
N THR A 66 2.28 -1.52 8.53
CA THR A 66 2.95 -0.57 9.44
C THR A 66 2.79 0.89 9.01
N CYS A 67 2.90 1.17 7.71
CA CYS A 67 2.70 2.51 7.18
C CYS A 67 1.28 3.04 7.40
N ALA A 68 0.25 2.20 7.24
CA ALA A 68 -1.14 2.59 7.45
C ALA A 68 -1.50 2.69 8.93
N TYR A 69 -0.82 1.96 9.81
CA TYR A 69 -1.00 2.06 11.25
C TYR A 69 -0.39 3.35 11.82
N THR A 70 0.81 3.73 11.38
CA THR A 70 1.49 4.94 11.89
C THR A 70 1.00 6.24 11.28
N CYS A 71 0.20 6.21 10.20
CA CYS A 71 -0.12 7.41 9.43
C CYS A 71 -1.04 8.34 10.23
N PRO A 72 -0.60 9.57 10.59
CA PRO A 72 -1.44 10.50 11.34
C PRO A 72 -2.61 11.05 10.52
N ALA A 73 -2.55 10.92 9.19
CA ALA A 73 -3.61 11.35 8.28
C ALA A 73 -4.65 10.24 8.00
N ASN A 74 -4.55 9.08 8.65
CA ASN A 74 -5.42 7.91 8.46
C ASN A 74 -5.55 7.43 6.99
N ILE A 75 -4.58 7.74 6.14
CA ILE A 75 -4.60 7.33 4.72
C ILE A 75 -4.58 5.79 4.66
N PRO A 76 -5.46 5.16 3.87
CA PRO A 76 -5.52 3.71 3.70
C PRO A 76 -4.37 3.20 2.80
N LEU A 77 -3.13 3.40 3.25
CA LEU A 77 -1.92 3.20 2.45
C LEU A 77 -1.80 1.75 1.93
N VAL A 78 -2.12 0.76 2.77
CA VAL A 78 -1.96 -0.66 2.41
C VAL A 78 -2.98 -1.09 1.36
N GLN A 79 -4.20 -0.56 1.44
CA GLN A 79 -5.29 -0.81 0.51
C GLN A 79 -4.92 -0.29 -0.88
N TRP A 80 -4.40 0.94 -0.95
CA TRP A 80 -3.90 1.53 -2.20
C TRP A 80 -2.66 0.82 -2.74
N LEU A 81 -1.70 0.43 -1.88
CA LEU A 81 -0.53 -0.34 -2.29
C LEU A 81 -0.92 -1.70 -2.87
N ARG A 82 -1.86 -2.40 -2.24
CA ARG A 82 -2.40 -3.68 -2.70
C ARG A 82 -3.07 -3.54 -4.07
N LEU A 83 -3.91 -2.52 -4.25
CA LEU A 83 -4.54 -2.22 -5.53
C LEU A 83 -3.50 -1.96 -6.62
N GLY A 84 -2.54 -1.07 -6.37
CA GLY A 84 -1.49 -0.75 -7.34
C GLY A 84 -0.62 -1.95 -7.69
N LYS A 85 -0.23 -2.75 -6.70
CA LYS A 85 0.52 -3.99 -6.88
C LYS A 85 -0.23 -5.01 -7.74
N GLN A 86 -1.54 -5.18 -7.51
CA GLN A 86 -2.37 -6.06 -8.35
C GLN A 86 -2.41 -5.57 -9.81
N ARG A 87 -2.60 -4.26 -10.02
CA ARG A 87 -2.63 -3.66 -11.36
C ARG A 87 -1.31 -3.81 -12.10
N VAL A 88 -0.19 -3.54 -11.45
CA VAL A 88 1.14 -3.73 -12.05
C VAL A 88 1.38 -5.19 -12.43
N LYS A 89 1.05 -6.14 -11.54
CA LYS A 89 1.16 -7.57 -11.86
C LYS A 89 0.29 -7.99 -13.05
N GLN A 90 -0.92 -7.42 -13.17
CA GLN A 90 -1.80 -7.70 -14.30
C GLN A 90 -1.20 -7.19 -15.62
N ILE A 91 -0.70 -5.96 -15.64
CA ILE A 91 -0.06 -5.34 -16.81
C ILE A 91 1.17 -6.15 -17.25
N GLN A 92 2.04 -6.52 -16.29
CA GLN A 92 3.24 -7.32 -16.58
C GLN A 92 2.90 -8.70 -17.17
N ARG A 93 1.83 -9.36 -16.68
CA ARG A 93 1.36 -10.64 -17.23
C ARG A 93 0.85 -10.49 -18.66
N GLN A 94 0.12 -9.42 -18.96
CA GLN A 94 -0.38 -9.15 -20.31
C GLN A 94 0.78 -8.91 -21.27
N GLN A 95 1.77 -8.12 -20.87
CA GLN A 95 2.97 -7.86 -21.67
C GLN A 95 3.78 -9.14 -21.93
N ALA A 96 3.96 -10.00 -20.94
CA ALA A 96 4.64 -11.28 -21.11
C ALA A 96 3.88 -12.26 -22.02
N GLY A 97 2.55 -12.18 -22.07
CA GLY A 97 1.72 -12.97 -22.99
C GLY A 97 1.74 -12.46 -24.44
N LEU A 98 1.98 -11.17 -24.66
CA LEU A 98 2.11 -10.55 -25.98
C LEU A 98 3.49 -10.77 -26.65
N GLN A 99 4.47 -11.27 -25.90
CA GLN A 99 5.83 -11.55 -26.37
C GLN A 99 6.06 -13.02 -26.77
N ASN A 100 5.02 -13.87 -26.69
CA ASN A 100 5.01 -15.25 -27.19
C ASN A 100 4.09 -15.36 -28.40
#